data_AF-A0A7W4HF85-F1
#
_entry.id   AF-A0A7W4HF85-F1
#
_cell.length_a   1.000
_cell.length_b   1.000
_cell.length_c   1.000
_cell.angle_alpha   90.00
_cell.angle_beta   90.00
_cell.angle_gamma   90.00
#
_symmetry.space_group_name_H-M   'P 1'
#
loop_
_entity.id
_entity.type
_entity.pdbx_description
1 polymer ?
#
loop_
_entity_poly.entity_id
_entity_poly.type
_entity_poly.pdbx_seq_one_letter_code
_entity_poly.pdbx_strand_id
1 'polypeptide(L)'
;MAKRERPLVHIFHVALVLLLCFGGVGCAPKRAIYVRDTKKIEVAPMGGSTVLVRLALYVENHNPRSLEIRDGDFLSWRKGNELARIRLQEVVTVGANSADTVWVPLEVRFASVGKMLSFALMGEMDDWRDIEVEGYVKARYGCTRKKIKITRRKIGDVIVW
;
A
#
# COMPACT_ATOMS: atom_id res chain seq x y z
N MET A 1 -13.28 -13.27 17.49
CA MET A 1 -12.65 -13.75 16.24
C MET A 1 -12.45 -12.58 15.29
N ALA A 2 -11.33 -11.85 15.38
CA ALA A 2 -10.93 -10.83 14.39
C ALA A 2 -9.55 -10.28 14.72
N LYS A 3 -8.48 -10.66 13.99
CA LYS A 3 -7.19 -9.94 13.97
C LYS A 3 -6.16 -10.45 12.94
N ARG A 4 -6.56 -10.87 11.73
CA ARG A 4 -5.66 -11.61 10.82
C ARG A 4 -4.98 -10.77 9.69
N GLU A 5 -4.97 -9.44 9.74
CA GLU A 5 -5.01 -8.67 8.47
C GLU A 5 -4.01 -7.50 8.30
N ARG A 6 -2.93 -7.40 9.08
CA ARG A 6 -2.16 -6.14 9.19
C ARG A 6 -1.01 -5.84 8.21
N PRO A 7 -0.21 -6.81 7.69
CA PRO A 7 1.06 -6.45 7.03
C PRO A 7 0.87 -5.79 5.66
N LEU A 8 -0.04 -6.29 4.81
CA LEU A 8 -0.28 -5.74 3.46
C LEU A 8 -0.90 -4.35 3.50
N VAL A 9 -1.78 -4.14 4.48
CA VAL A 9 -2.35 -2.85 4.83
C VAL A 9 -1.26 -1.83 5.10
N HIS A 10 -0.33 -2.16 5.99
CA HIS A 10 0.73 -1.24 6.39
C HIS A 10 1.66 -0.88 5.22
N ILE A 11 1.99 -1.82 4.33
CA ILE A 11 2.81 -1.55 3.13
C ILE A 11 2.16 -0.50 2.23
N PHE A 12 0.84 -0.62 2.00
CA PHE A 12 0.13 0.33 1.13
C PHE A 12 -0.16 1.66 1.84
N HIS A 13 -0.47 1.65 3.14
CA HIS A 13 -0.61 2.88 3.93
C HIS A 13 0.68 3.70 3.88
N VAL A 14 1.83 3.04 4.06
CA VAL A 14 3.15 3.63 3.92
C VAL A 14 3.36 4.25 2.54
N ALA A 15 3.07 3.50 1.47
CA ALA A 15 3.24 4.00 0.11
C ALA A 15 2.32 5.20 -0.19
N LEU A 16 1.10 5.19 0.35
CA LEU A 16 0.13 6.27 0.23
C LEU A 16 0.56 7.50 1.04
N VAL A 17 0.94 7.34 2.31
CA VAL A 17 1.43 8.42 3.19
C VAL A 17 2.69 9.09 2.63
N LEU A 18 3.67 8.31 2.14
CA LEU A 18 4.86 8.85 1.48
C LEU A 18 4.51 9.71 0.25
N LEU A 19 3.39 9.41 -0.41
CA LEU A 19 2.90 10.17 -1.55
C LEU A 19 2.35 11.55 -1.15
N LEU A 20 1.86 11.66 0.09
CA LEU A 20 1.27 12.86 0.68
C LEU A 20 2.32 13.80 1.28
N CYS A 21 3.42 13.25 1.81
CA CYS A 21 4.54 14.04 2.33
C CYS A 21 5.29 14.84 1.25
N PHE A 22 5.03 14.63 -0.05
CA PHE A 22 5.58 15.44 -1.14
C PHE A 22 4.67 16.58 -1.60
N GLY A 23 3.86 17.12 -0.68
CA GLY A 23 3.24 18.43 -0.83
C GLY A 23 4.24 19.57 -0.75
N GLY A 24 5.10 19.73 -1.76
CA GLY A 24 6.11 20.82 -1.72
C GLY A 24 6.93 21.00 -2.99
N VAL A 25 6.29 21.05 -4.16
CA VAL A 25 6.88 21.71 -5.35
C VAL A 25 5.73 22.27 -6.18
N GLY A 26 5.25 23.47 -5.82
CA GLY A 26 4.15 24.15 -6.51
C GLY A 26 3.44 25.15 -5.60
N CYS A 27 3.08 26.32 -6.15
CA CYS A 27 2.53 27.49 -5.44
C CYS A 27 1.08 27.34 -4.93
N ALA A 28 0.58 26.12 -4.74
CA ALA A 28 -0.76 25.88 -4.19
C ALA A 28 -0.65 25.13 -2.87
N PRO A 29 -1.20 25.65 -1.75
CA PRO A 29 -1.20 24.95 -0.49
C PRO A 29 -2.02 23.65 -0.65
N LYS A 30 -1.34 22.51 -0.56
CA LYS A 30 -1.98 21.20 -0.56
C LYS A 30 -2.40 20.87 0.87
N ARG A 31 -3.65 20.47 1.06
CA ARG A 31 -4.16 19.95 2.33
C ARG A 31 -3.77 18.48 2.47
N ALA A 32 -3.65 18.01 3.71
CA ALA A 32 -3.38 16.61 3.99
C ALA A 32 -4.49 15.72 3.42
N ILE A 33 -4.11 14.55 2.91
CA ILE A 33 -5.04 13.44 2.67
C ILE A 33 -4.91 12.52 3.88
N TYR A 34 -6.02 12.02 4.41
CA TYR A 34 -5.99 11.15 5.57
C TYR A 34 -6.41 9.74 5.16
N VAL A 35 -5.65 8.74 5.60
CA VAL A 35 -6.02 7.34 5.48
C VAL A 35 -6.29 6.88 6.90
N ARG A 36 -7.57 6.71 7.26
CA ARG A 36 -7.92 6.49 8.67
C ARG A 36 -7.94 5.04 9.07
N ASP A 37 -8.51 4.19 8.22
CA ASP A 37 -8.74 2.80 8.61
C ASP A 37 -8.83 1.87 7.39
N THR A 38 -8.53 0.60 7.63
CA THR A 38 -8.84 -0.50 6.71
C THR A 38 -10.16 -1.11 7.11
N LYS A 39 -11.19 -0.92 6.30
CA LYS A 39 -12.52 -1.42 6.61
C LYS A 39 -12.67 -2.90 6.35
N LYS A 40 -12.01 -3.41 5.31
CA LYS A 40 -12.16 -4.79 4.85
C LYS A 40 -10.95 -5.21 4.01
N ILE A 41 -10.58 -6.48 4.12
CA ILE A 41 -9.64 -7.14 3.21
C ILE A 41 -10.34 -8.33 2.57
N GLU A 42 -10.26 -8.41 1.25
CA GLU A 42 -10.71 -9.58 0.51
C GLU A 42 -9.48 -10.26 -0.10
N VAL A 43 -9.31 -11.55 0.13
CA VAL A 43 -8.21 -12.34 -0.43
C VAL A 43 -8.80 -13.42 -1.32
N ALA A 44 -8.40 -13.44 -2.58
CA ALA A 44 -8.79 -14.45 -3.56
C ALA A 44 -7.54 -15.15 -4.10
N PRO A 45 -7.45 -16.49 -4.04
CA PRO A 45 -6.33 -17.21 -4.64
C PRO A 45 -6.39 -17.12 -6.18
N MET A 46 -5.25 -16.88 -6.83
CA MET A 46 -5.12 -16.94 -8.30
C MET A 46 -4.40 -18.21 -8.79
N GLY A 47 -3.92 -19.04 -7.86
CA GLY A 47 -3.15 -20.25 -8.15
C GLY A 47 -1.64 -20.08 -7.92
N GLY A 48 -0.97 -21.21 -7.70
CA GLY A 48 0.46 -21.24 -7.37
C GLY A 48 0.79 -20.46 -6.08
N SER A 49 1.75 -19.55 -6.17
CA SER A 49 2.15 -18.66 -5.06
C SER A 49 1.56 -17.24 -5.20
N THR A 50 0.43 -17.08 -5.88
CA THR A 50 -0.19 -15.78 -6.17
C THR A 50 -1.57 -15.63 -5.54
N VAL A 51 -1.80 -14.48 -4.91
CA VAL A 51 -3.11 -14.08 -4.36
C VAL A 51 -3.48 -12.67 -4.82
N LEU A 52 -4.76 -12.44 -5.09
CA LEU A 52 -5.34 -11.12 -5.20
C LEU A 52 -5.81 -10.67 -3.84
N VAL A 53 -5.53 -9.41 -3.52
CA VAL A 53 -5.88 -8.77 -2.27
C VAL A 53 -6.60 -7.47 -2.62
N ARG A 54 -7.86 -7.34 -2.24
CA ARG A 54 -8.60 -6.08 -2.33
C ARG A 54 -8.66 -5.46 -0.94
N LEU A 55 -8.03 -4.31 -0.78
CA LEU A 55 -8.05 -3.56 0.47
C LEU A 55 -9.09 -2.44 0.37
N ALA A 56 -10.05 -2.40 1.29
CA ALA A 56 -10.95 -1.26 1.44
C ALA A 56 -10.35 -0.26 2.42
N LEU A 57 -9.88 0.87 1.91
CA LEU A 57 -9.26 1.93 2.70
C LEU A 57 -10.19 3.12 2.81
N TYR A 58 -10.43 3.63 4.02
CA TYR A 58 -11.12 4.90 4.18
C TYR A 58 -10.14 6.05 3.98
N VAL A 59 -10.35 6.84 2.92
CA VAL A 59 -9.47 7.92 2.50
C VAL A 59 -10.25 9.24 2.43
N GLU A 60 -9.72 10.26 3.09
CA GLU A 60 -10.21 11.63 3.01
C GLU A 60 -9.25 12.48 2.19
N ASN A 61 -9.70 12.98 1.05
CA ASN A 61 -8.98 13.96 0.26
C ASN A 61 -9.62 15.34 0.41
N HIS A 62 -9.01 16.17 1.25
CA HIS A 62 -9.44 17.56 1.46
C HIS A 62 -8.99 18.53 0.36
N ASN A 63 -8.37 18.01 -0.71
CA ASN A 63 -7.89 18.84 -1.79
C ASN A 63 -8.91 18.96 -2.93
N PRO A 64 -8.92 20.08 -3.68
CA PRO A 64 -9.85 20.33 -4.77
C PRO A 64 -9.56 19.52 -6.05
N ARG A 65 -8.58 18.62 -6.04
CA ARG A 65 -8.24 17.76 -7.19
C ARG A 65 -8.13 16.31 -6.74
N SER A 66 -8.48 15.41 -7.66
CA SER A 66 -8.34 13.98 -7.45
C SER A 66 -6.88 13.55 -7.38
N LEU A 67 -6.64 12.48 -6.65
CA LEU A 67 -5.39 11.75 -6.61
C LEU A 67 -5.59 10.40 -7.30
N GLU A 68 -4.77 10.09 -8.29
CA GLU A 68 -4.76 8.79 -8.96
C GLU A 68 -3.44 8.09 -8.67
N ILE A 69 -3.49 6.89 -8.10
CA ILE A 69 -2.35 5.98 -8.00
C ILE A 69 -2.42 5.08 -9.23
N ARG A 70 -1.50 5.29 -10.17
CA ARG A 70 -1.59 4.68 -11.51
C ARG A 70 -0.78 3.41 -11.65
N ASP A 71 0.22 3.24 -10.79
CA ASP A 71 1.16 2.13 -10.85
C ASP A 71 1.85 1.99 -9.50
N GLY A 72 2.17 0.76 -9.13
CA GLY A 72 2.86 0.44 -7.89
C GLY A 72 3.47 -0.94 -7.99
N ASP A 73 4.76 -1.05 -7.69
CA ASP A 73 5.48 -2.32 -7.69
C ASP A 73 6.47 -2.30 -6.52
N PHE A 74 6.29 -3.25 -5.62
CA PHE A 74 7.06 -3.34 -4.38
C PHE A 74 7.58 -4.76 -4.19
N LEU A 75 8.80 -4.86 -3.66
CA LEU A 75 9.37 -6.08 -3.14
C LEU A 75 9.40 -5.99 -1.62
N SER A 76 8.94 -7.06 -0.99
CA SER A 76 8.99 -7.22 0.47
C SER A 76 10.05 -8.25 0.84
N TRP A 77 10.78 -7.97 1.90
CA TRP A 77 11.86 -8.78 2.42
C TRP A 77 11.69 -8.98 3.92
N ARG A 78 12.24 -10.07 4.45
CA ARG A 78 12.39 -10.27 5.90
C ARG A 78 13.70 -10.95 6.19
N LYS A 79 14.51 -10.36 7.06
CA LYS A 79 15.83 -10.87 7.45
C LYS A 79 16.66 -11.29 6.23
N GLY A 80 16.71 -10.43 5.21
CA GLY A 80 17.45 -10.69 3.96
C GLY A 80 16.75 -11.57 2.92
N ASN A 81 15.63 -12.22 3.25
CA ASN A 81 14.93 -13.14 2.34
C ASN A 81 13.73 -12.47 1.66
N GLU A 82 13.62 -12.60 0.34
CA GLU A 82 12.47 -12.07 -0.41
C GLU A 82 11.20 -12.79 0.02
N LEU A 83 10.16 -12.06 0.43
CA LEU A 83 8.88 -12.63 0.84
C LEU A 83 7.90 -12.68 -0.32
N ALA A 84 7.62 -11.50 -0.88
CA ALA A 84 6.64 -11.34 -1.93
C ALA A 84 6.88 -10.07 -2.74
N ARG A 85 6.46 -10.11 -4.00
CA ARG A 85 6.27 -8.95 -4.85
C ARG A 85 4.81 -8.53 -4.81
N ILE A 86 4.56 -7.24 -4.61
CA ILE A 86 3.24 -6.65 -4.50
C ILE A 86 3.06 -5.67 -5.66
N ARG A 87 2.03 -5.85 -6.46
CA ARG A 87 1.73 -5.02 -7.62
C ARG A 87 0.32 -4.45 -7.55
N LEU A 88 0.19 -3.19 -7.91
CA LEU A 88 -1.11 -2.58 -8.13
C LEU A 88 -1.69 -3.10 -9.45
N GLN A 89 -2.91 -3.62 -9.42
CA GLN A 89 -3.56 -4.18 -10.61
C GLN A 89 -4.30 -3.12 -11.43
N GLU A 90 -4.87 -2.12 -10.77
CA GLU A 90 -5.72 -1.12 -11.40
C GLU A 90 -5.43 0.28 -10.87
N VAL A 91 -5.80 1.30 -11.64
CA VAL A 91 -5.68 2.68 -11.19
C VAL A 91 -6.62 2.91 -10.01
N VAL A 92 -6.07 3.39 -8.91
CA VAL A 92 -6.84 3.74 -7.71
C VAL A 92 -7.06 5.24 -7.69
N THR A 93 -8.32 5.67 -7.71
CA THR A 93 -8.68 7.09 -7.73
C THR A 93 -9.32 7.49 -6.40
N VAL A 94 -8.77 8.54 -5.80
CA VAL A 94 -9.37 9.25 -4.67
C VAL A 94 -9.96 10.55 -5.21
N GLY A 95 -11.27 10.73 -5.02
CA GLY A 95 -12.02 11.91 -5.49
C GLY A 95 -11.49 13.22 -4.91
N ALA A 96 -11.83 14.34 -5.55
CA ALA A 96 -11.57 15.67 -5.00
C ALA A 96 -12.58 15.98 -3.88
N ASN A 97 -12.15 16.62 -2.80
CA ASN A 97 -13.00 16.99 -1.65
C ASN A 97 -13.90 15.82 -1.17
N SER A 98 -13.35 14.62 -1.10
CA SER A 98 -14.11 13.40 -0.81
C SER A 98 -13.63 12.71 0.46
N ALA A 99 -14.52 12.00 1.12
CA ALA A 99 -14.22 11.16 2.27
C ALA A 99 -14.93 9.81 2.08
N ASP A 100 -14.25 8.84 1.47
CA ASP A 100 -14.87 7.60 1.01
C ASP A 100 -13.97 6.38 1.15
N THR A 101 -14.57 5.20 1.02
CA THR A 101 -13.91 3.90 1.02
C THR A 101 -13.43 3.57 -0.38
N VAL A 102 -12.11 3.56 -0.57
CA VAL A 102 -11.46 3.27 -1.83
C VAL A 102 -10.95 1.83 -1.82
N TRP A 103 -11.29 1.07 -2.86
CA TRP A 103 -10.78 -0.27 -3.06
C TRP A 103 -9.44 -0.25 -3.77
N VAL A 104 -8.45 -0.91 -3.18
CA VAL A 104 -7.10 -1.04 -3.71
C VAL A 104 -6.88 -2.50 -4.11
N PRO A 105 -6.91 -2.81 -5.43
CA PRO A 105 -6.65 -4.15 -5.91
C PRO A 105 -5.14 -4.37 -6.06
N LEU A 106 -4.62 -5.27 -5.23
CA LEU A 106 -3.23 -5.69 -5.20
C LEU A 106 -3.11 -7.13 -5.65
N GLU A 107 -2.07 -7.42 -6.42
CA GLU A 107 -1.60 -8.78 -6.68
C GLU A 107 -0.36 -9.00 -5.82
N VAL A 108 -0.37 -10.07 -5.03
CA VAL A 108 0.74 -10.46 -4.18
C VAL A 108 1.27 -11.80 -4.68
N ARG A 109 2.49 -11.77 -5.23
CA ARG A 109 3.23 -12.96 -5.67
C ARG A 109 4.27 -13.31 -4.63
N PHE A 110 4.05 -14.38 -3.88
CA PHE A 110 5.02 -14.89 -2.93
C PHE A 110 6.17 -15.56 -3.68
N ALA A 111 7.38 -15.44 -3.14
CA ALA A 111 8.59 -16.02 -3.74
C ALA A 111 8.54 -17.57 -3.79
N SER A 112 7.69 -18.21 -2.98
CA SER A 112 7.37 -19.64 -3.11
C SER A 112 6.02 -19.98 -2.49
N VAL A 113 5.45 -21.14 -2.85
CA VAL A 113 4.23 -21.68 -2.21
C VAL A 113 4.46 -21.89 -0.71
N GLY A 114 5.65 -22.32 -0.30
CA GLY A 114 6.01 -22.47 1.11
C GLY A 114 6.01 -21.14 1.87
N LYS A 115 6.39 -20.03 1.24
CA LYS A 115 6.31 -18.68 1.82
C LYS A 115 4.89 -18.13 1.88
N MET A 116 4.05 -18.48 0.91
CA MET A 116 2.62 -18.20 0.96
C MET A 116 1.94 -18.96 2.10
N LEU A 117 2.24 -20.26 2.24
CA LEU A 117 1.67 -21.12 3.28
C LEU A 117 2.16 -20.72 4.67
N SER A 118 3.47 -20.62 4.84
CA SER A 118 4.14 -19.48 5.47
C SER A 118 3.28 -18.44 6.18
N PHE A 119 3.03 -17.42 5.38
CA PHE A 119 2.26 -16.24 5.69
C PHE A 119 0.81 -16.55 6.08
N ALA A 120 0.18 -17.56 5.48
CA ALA A 120 -1.18 -17.98 5.84
C ALA A 120 -1.25 -18.64 7.22
N LEU A 121 -0.26 -19.47 7.58
CA LEU A 121 -0.20 -20.22 8.84
C LEU A 121 0.36 -19.42 10.01
N MET A 122 1.14 -18.37 9.73
CA MET A 122 1.65 -17.41 10.72
C MET A 122 0.50 -16.53 11.25
N GLY A 123 -0.34 -17.11 12.11
CA GLY A 123 -1.33 -16.38 12.91
C GLY A 123 -0.64 -15.34 13.80
N GLU A 124 -1.16 -14.11 13.78
CA GLU A 124 -0.67 -12.92 14.50
C GLU A 124 0.82 -12.59 14.30
N MET A 125 1.10 -11.85 13.22
CA MET A 125 2.36 -11.14 13.06
C MET A 125 2.46 -9.96 14.05
N ASP A 126 3.04 -10.20 15.23
CA ASP A 126 3.60 -9.12 16.05
C ASP A 126 4.86 -8.50 15.40
N ASP A 127 5.44 -9.17 14.41
CA ASP A 127 6.77 -8.87 13.85
C ASP A 127 6.73 -8.34 12.40
N TRP A 128 5.66 -7.62 12.02
CA TRP A 128 5.60 -6.92 10.72
C TRP A 128 6.61 -5.78 10.61
N ARG A 129 7.11 -5.29 11.74
CA ARG A 129 8.15 -4.24 11.82
C ARG A 129 9.48 -4.69 11.20
N ASP A 130 9.74 -5.99 11.19
CA ASP A 130 10.94 -6.58 10.57
C ASP A 130 10.78 -6.86 9.07
N ILE A 131 9.61 -6.57 8.48
CA ILE A 131 9.46 -6.57 7.03
C ILE A 131 10.10 -5.29 6.48
N GLU A 132 10.95 -5.47 5.49
CA GLU A 132 11.52 -4.39 4.69
C GLU A 132 10.79 -4.31 3.35
N VAL A 133 10.64 -3.10 2.83
CA VAL A 133 10.01 -2.84 1.54
C VAL A 133 10.91 -1.95 0.69
N GLU A 134 10.99 -2.28 -0.59
CA GLU A 134 11.55 -1.42 -1.64
C GLU A 134 10.63 -1.41 -2.85
N GLY A 135 10.78 -0.42 -3.71
CA GLY A 135 10.03 -0.37 -4.96
C GLY A 135 9.68 1.04 -5.38
N TYR A 136 8.51 1.21 -5.98
CA TYR A 136 8.02 2.52 -6.37
C TYR A 136 6.50 2.60 -6.42
N VAL A 137 6.04 3.84 -6.39
CA VAL A 137 4.65 4.21 -6.67
C VAL A 137 4.63 5.36 -7.67
N LYS A 138 3.74 5.29 -8.67
CA LYS A 138 3.46 6.41 -9.57
C LYS A 138 2.08 6.94 -9.28
N ALA A 139 1.99 8.25 -9.10
CA ALA A 139 0.73 8.91 -8.87
C ALA A 139 0.61 10.18 -9.70
N ARG A 140 -0.65 10.57 -9.90
CA ARG A 140 -1.06 11.78 -10.58
C ARG A 140 -1.98 12.58 -9.66
N TYR A 141 -1.73 13.87 -9.56
CA TYR A 141 -2.57 14.81 -8.83
C TYR A 141 -2.91 15.97 -9.75
N GLY A 142 -4.15 16.05 -10.23
CA GLY A 142 -4.52 16.96 -11.31
C GLY A 142 -3.69 16.73 -12.57
N CYS A 143 -2.91 17.73 -13.02
CA CYS A 143 -2.03 17.60 -14.19
C CYS A 143 -0.62 17.10 -13.85
N THR A 144 -0.24 17.07 -12.57
CA THR A 144 1.12 16.71 -12.15
C THR A 144 1.24 15.20 -11.98
N ARG A 145 2.31 14.61 -12.53
CA ARG A 145 2.63 13.18 -12.37
C ARG A 145 3.97 13.04 -11.64
N LYS A 146 4.06 12.12 -10.68
CA LYS A 146 5.29 11.85 -9.93
C LYS A 146 5.49 10.35 -9.74
N LYS A 147 6.74 9.90 -9.92
CA LYS A 147 7.20 8.57 -9.51
C LYS A 147 8.02 8.72 -8.25
N ILE A 148 7.62 8.03 -7.19
CA ILE A 148 8.34 8.00 -5.91
C ILE A 148 9.00 6.63 -5.80
N LYS A 149 10.32 6.62 -5.66
CA LYS A 149 11.09 5.41 -5.38
C LYS A 149 11.20 5.24 -3.87
N ILE A 150 10.90 4.05 -3.38
CA ILE A 150 11.08 3.65 -2.00
C ILE A 150 12.36 2.80 -1.96
N THR A 151 13.42 3.33 -1.34
CA THR A 151 14.61 2.54 -1.06
C THR A 151 14.31 1.55 0.05
N ARG A 152 14.94 0.37 -0.01
CA ARG A 152 14.79 -0.69 0.99
C ARG A 152 14.89 -0.15 2.41
N ARG A 153 13.82 -0.32 3.17
CA ARG A 153 13.71 0.11 4.58
C ARG A 153 12.62 -0.68 5.28
N LYS A 154 12.69 -0.77 6.62
CA LYS A 154 11.65 -1.42 7.42
C LYS A 154 10.34 -0.66 7.31
N ILE A 155 9.21 -1.37 7.26
CA ILE A 155 7.88 -0.73 7.22
C ILE A 155 7.66 0.16 8.45
N GLY A 156 8.13 -0.28 9.62
CA GLY A 156 8.02 0.48 10.87
C GLY A 156 8.65 1.88 10.79
N ASP A 157 9.76 2.03 10.05
CA ASP A 157 10.47 3.30 9.90
C ASP A 157 9.80 4.24 8.90
N VAL A 158 8.81 3.74 8.15
CA VAL A 158 8.06 4.56 7.19
C VAL A 158 6.74 5.06 7.78
N ILE A 159 6.27 4.44 8.86
CA ILE A 159 5.11 4.85 9.65
C ILE A 159 5.60 5.69 10.83
N VAL A 160 6.13 6.88 10.56
CA VAL A 160 6.37 7.89 11.59
C VAL A 160 5.68 9.18 11.17
N TRP A 161 4.34 9.20 11.30
CA TRP A 161 3.48 10.38 11.39
C TRP A 161 2.21 10.02 12.16
#